data_AF-A0A924IK10-F1
#
_entry.id   AF-A0A924IK10-F1
#
_cell.length_a   1.000
_cell.length_b   1.000
_cell.length_c   1.000
_cell.angle_alpha   90.00
_cell.angle_beta   90.00
_cell.angle_gamma   90.00
#
_symmetry.space_group_name_H-M   'P 1'
#
loop_
_entity.id
_entity.type
_entity.pdbx_description
1 polymer ?
#
loop_
_entity_poly.entity_id
_entity_poly.type
_entity_poly.pdbx_seq_one_letter_code
_entity_poly.pdbx_strand_id
1 'polypeptide(L)'
;MGEQNIAIIGAGPAALYAAEVLSKAGKHVAILNRDVKPGGLAEYGIYPNKYKMKGGLRKMFDKILSDPKISYFGNVTVGHGGNLSLSEVRAMGFDAVIVAVGAQGTKWLGLPGENTPGVYHAKDLVYHYNHLPPFSERDYKIGQHACVIGLGNVSLDIAHWLVYDRKVATVTTVARRGPAEKAYTDKEMKIVGGTLDVEQISREFETIAFNVQSAGQDPDALLADVLAFKHGELECETPAKLGMRFLRGPAGVEVDAAGNVTGLICDVNDLVKKDDGSVGIKPAGRQEVIPCDTVIFAIGDSIEPSLDLPVDAKTGNFATVADKWDVHPERPRYMVFDPATGEPVWGTFVVGWARKASDGLVGKARLDAINGCEEITAYLNGDMAGKPAEARAAGEPIEALRSRLKERHVAFVDYDAVRRLTRHEAQIAEQTGLPEFKFKSNEQMLQLCHSDEAMATSGA
;
A
#
# COMPACT_ATOMS: atom_id res chain seq x y z
N MET A 1 16.69 -22.75 -26.70
CA MET A 1 16.80 -21.45 -26.00
C MET A 1 17.24 -21.76 -24.58
N GLY A 2 18.24 -21.07 -24.04
CA GLY A 2 18.70 -21.31 -22.66
C GLY A 2 17.63 -20.92 -21.62
N GLU A 3 17.82 -21.33 -20.36
CA GLU A 3 16.88 -21.01 -19.26
C GLU A 3 16.68 -19.50 -19.11
N GLN A 4 15.43 -19.02 -19.05
CA GLN A 4 15.16 -17.59 -18.94
C GLN A 4 15.03 -17.18 -17.48
N ASN A 5 15.72 -16.12 -17.09
CA ASN A 5 15.85 -15.62 -15.72
C ASN A 5 15.19 -14.25 -15.60
N ILE A 6 14.31 -14.09 -14.62
CA ILE A 6 13.52 -12.88 -14.42
C ILE A 6 13.81 -12.32 -13.03
N ALA A 7 14.09 -11.02 -12.93
CA ALA A 7 14.11 -10.33 -11.64
C ALA A 7 12.75 -9.68 -11.37
N ILE A 8 12.22 -9.83 -10.16
CA ILE A 8 11.02 -9.14 -9.70
C ILE A 8 11.37 -8.31 -8.48
N ILE A 9 11.12 -7.00 -8.55
CA ILE A 9 11.38 -6.06 -7.45
C ILE A 9 10.08 -5.84 -6.66
N GLY A 10 10.09 -6.26 -5.41
CA GLY A 10 8.94 -6.31 -4.49
C GLY A 10 8.38 -7.72 -4.35
N ALA A 11 7.78 -8.03 -3.19
CA ALA A 11 7.11 -9.31 -2.92
C ALA A 11 5.64 -9.15 -2.48
N GLY A 12 4.95 -8.11 -2.97
CA GLY A 12 3.50 -7.97 -2.79
C GLY A 12 2.68 -8.95 -3.65
N PRO A 13 1.34 -8.90 -3.58
CA PRO A 13 0.50 -9.84 -4.33
C PRO A 13 0.78 -9.84 -5.84
N ALA A 14 0.95 -8.68 -6.46
CA ALA A 14 1.27 -8.58 -7.89
C ALA A 14 2.58 -9.31 -8.25
N ALA A 15 3.62 -9.15 -7.43
CA ALA A 15 4.89 -9.83 -7.62
C ALA A 15 4.76 -11.36 -7.52
N LEU A 16 4.07 -11.84 -6.49
CA LEU A 16 3.92 -13.26 -6.22
C LEU A 16 3.06 -13.95 -7.29
N TYR A 17 1.98 -13.31 -7.76
CA TYR A 17 1.19 -13.86 -8.86
C TYR A 17 1.94 -13.80 -10.20
N ALA A 18 2.74 -12.77 -10.47
CA ALA A 18 3.61 -12.76 -11.65
C ALA A 18 4.65 -13.88 -11.59
N ALA A 19 5.28 -14.09 -10.43
CA ALA A 19 6.23 -15.18 -10.20
C ALA A 19 5.59 -16.54 -10.45
N GLU A 20 4.36 -16.77 -9.96
CA GLU A 20 3.62 -18.03 -10.18
C GLU A 20 3.37 -18.30 -11.68
N VAL A 21 2.97 -17.28 -12.45
CA VAL A 21 2.73 -17.43 -13.89
C VAL A 21 4.03 -17.76 -14.62
N LEU A 22 5.10 -17.04 -14.31
CA LEU A 22 6.39 -17.18 -15.00
C LEU A 22 7.09 -18.50 -14.61
N SER A 23 7.05 -18.93 -13.35
CA SER A 23 7.66 -20.19 -12.92
C SER A 23 6.98 -21.40 -13.57
N LYS A 24 5.64 -21.39 -13.66
CA LYS A 24 4.85 -22.40 -14.39
C LYS A 24 5.14 -22.41 -15.89
N ALA A 25 5.47 -21.26 -16.48
CA ALA A 25 5.95 -21.16 -17.86
C ALA A 25 7.42 -21.58 -18.02
N GLY A 26 8.05 -22.09 -16.96
CA GLY A 26 9.38 -22.66 -16.99
C GLY A 26 10.51 -21.66 -16.77
N LYS A 27 10.22 -20.42 -16.39
CA LYS A 27 11.22 -19.38 -16.14
C LYS A 27 11.75 -19.48 -14.71
N HIS A 28 13.01 -19.08 -14.50
CA HIS A 28 13.60 -18.90 -13.18
C HIS A 28 13.36 -17.46 -12.72
N VAL A 29 12.95 -17.28 -11.47
CA VAL A 29 12.52 -15.97 -10.94
C VAL A 29 13.30 -15.65 -9.67
N ALA A 30 13.98 -14.51 -9.64
CA ALA A 30 14.54 -13.92 -8.42
C ALA A 30 13.61 -12.80 -7.92
N ILE A 31 13.07 -12.95 -6.72
CA ILE A 31 12.24 -11.93 -6.06
C ILE A 31 13.12 -11.18 -5.05
N LEU A 32 13.32 -9.88 -5.27
CA LEU A 32 14.06 -9.00 -4.37
C LEU A 32 13.04 -8.16 -3.58
N ASN A 33 13.03 -8.28 -2.26
CA ASN A 33 12.06 -7.61 -1.41
C ASN A 33 12.76 -6.79 -0.32
N ARG A 34 12.35 -5.52 -0.18
CA ARG A 34 12.84 -4.62 0.87
C ARG A 34 12.61 -5.22 2.27
N ASP A 35 11.42 -5.78 2.48
CA ASP A 35 11.02 -6.29 3.78
C ASP A 35 11.53 -7.74 3.96
N VAL A 36 11.71 -8.18 5.21
CA VAL A 36 12.11 -9.57 5.50
C VAL A 36 11.05 -10.55 4.99
N LYS A 37 9.77 -10.31 5.31
CA LYS A 37 8.66 -11.19 4.95
C LYS A 37 8.01 -10.76 3.62
N PRO A 38 7.61 -11.72 2.78
CA PRO A 38 6.84 -11.44 1.58
C PRO A 38 5.37 -11.11 1.93
N GLY A 39 4.61 -10.70 0.92
CA GLY A 39 3.17 -10.43 0.99
C GLY A 39 2.81 -8.95 0.88
N GLY A 40 3.76 -8.03 1.11
CA GLY A 40 3.53 -6.58 1.02
C GLY A 40 2.29 -6.15 1.81
N LEU A 41 1.36 -5.41 1.20
CA LEU A 41 0.11 -5.00 1.87
C LEU A 41 -0.82 -6.14 2.30
N ALA A 42 -0.68 -7.36 1.76
CA ALA A 42 -1.42 -8.50 2.30
C ALA A 42 -0.90 -8.92 3.69
N GLU A 43 0.39 -8.69 3.95
CA GLU A 43 1.04 -8.97 5.24
C GLU A 43 0.97 -7.75 6.17
N TYR A 44 1.16 -6.55 5.62
CA TYR A 44 1.40 -5.31 6.37
C TYR A 44 0.34 -4.21 6.16
N GLY A 45 -0.71 -4.46 5.38
CA GLY A 45 -1.78 -3.49 5.10
C GLY A 45 -3.15 -3.91 5.64
N ILE A 46 -3.54 -5.17 5.41
CA ILE A 46 -4.83 -5.71 5.89
C ILE A 46 -4.89 -5.64 7.43
N TYR A 47 -5.97 -5.07 7.96
CA TYR A 47 -6.18 -4.90 9.41
C TYR A 47 -5.89 -6.19 10.23
N PRO A 48 -5.24 -6.10 11.40
CA PRO A 48 -4.71 -7.25 12.13
C PRO A 48 -5.70 -8.39 12.37
N ASN A 49 -6.94 -8.08 12.80
CA ASN A 49 -7.93 -9.08 13.19
C ASN A 49 -8.58 -9.85 12.02
N LYS A 50 -8.23 -9.53 10.76
CA LYS A 50 -8.73 -10.23 9.56
C LYS A 50 -7.98 -11.56 9.33
N TYR A 51 -7.81 -12.37 10.38
CA TYR A 51 -6.96 -13.56 10.43
C TYR A 51 -7.25 -14.59 9.33
N LYS A 52 -8.53 -14.90 9.08
CA LYS A 52 -8.92 -15.87 8.03
C LYS A 52 -8.48 -15.44 6.63
N MET A 53 -8.59 -14.15 6.32
CA MET A 53 -8.18 -13.59 5.04
C MET A 53 -6.65 -13.60 4.90
N LYS A 54 -5.94 -13.11 5.92
CA LYS A 54 -4.47 -13.08 5.94
C LYS A 54 -3.88 -14.49 5.87
N GLY A 55 -4.40 -15.43 6.67
CA GLY A 55 -3.99 -16.82 6.67
C GLY A 55 -4.22 -17.52 5.32
N GLY A 56 -5.34 -17.24 4.64
CA GLY A 56 -5.59 -17.74 3.28
C GLY A 56 -4.58 -17.24 2.25
N LEU A 57 -4.25 -15.94 2.29
CA LEU A 57 -3.25 -15.33 1.42
C LEU A 57 -1.84 -15.88 1.70
N ARG A 58 -1.45 -16.00 2.98
CA ARG A 58 -0.15 -16.58 3.37
C ARG A 58 0.03 -18.00 2.86
N LYS A 59 -0.98 -18.86 3.00
CA LYS A 59 -0.94 -20.24 2.48
C LYS A 59 -0.77 -20.27 0.96
N MET A 60 -1.46 -19.37 0.24
CA MET A 60 -1.33 -19.27 -1.21
C MET A 60 0.09 -18.82 -1.61
N PHE A 61 0.63 -17.82 -0.93
CA PHE A 61 1.97 -17.30 -1.18
C PHE A 61 3.07 -18.28 -0.81
N ASP A 62 2.91 -19.04 0.27
CA ASP A 62 3.83 -20.12 0.65
C ASP A 62 3.89 -21.22 -0.41
N LYS A 63 2.76 -21.58 -1.00
CA LYS A 63 2.73 -22.51 -2.14
C LYS A 63 3.51 -21.98 -3.35
N ILE A 64 3.38 -20.69 -3.67
CA ILE A 64 4.11 -20.07 -4.79
C ILE A 64 5.62 -20.07 -4.49
N LEU A 65 6.01 -19.54 -3.33
CA LEU A 65 7.42 -19.39 -2.95
C LEU A 65 8.14 -20.72 -2.67
N SER A 66 7.40 -21.83 -2.58
CA SER A 66 7.96 -23.19 -2.50
C SER A 66 8.34 -23.78 -3.87
N ASP A 67 8.07 -23.09 -4.98
CA ASP A 67 8.49 -23.53 -6.31
C ASP A 67 10.04 -23.43 -6.42
N PRO A 68 10.77 -24.51 -6.76
CA PRO A 68 12.23 -24.48 -6.86
C PRO A 68 12.77 -23.53 -7.94
N LYS A 69 11.93 -23.04 -8.86
CA LYS A 69 12.32 -22.02 -9.84
C LYS A 69 12.24 -20.60 -9.29
N ILE A 70 11.77 -20.41 -8.06
CA ILE A 70 11.64 -19.11 -7.41
C ILE A 70 12.69 -19.00 -6.30
N SER A 71 13.58 -18.01 -6.45
CA SER A 71 14.55 -17.62 -5.42
C SER A 71 14.08 -16.33 -4.75
N TYR A 72 13.94 -16.35 -3.42
CA TYR A 72 13.54 -15.18 -2.64
C TYR A 72 14.76 -14.54 -1.97
N PHE A 73 14.83 -13.21 -2.04
CA PHE A 73 15.83 -12.38 -1.39
C PHE A 73 15.11 -11.25 -0.61
N GLY A 74 14.71 -11.54 0.63
CA GLY A 74 14.16 -10.57 1.56
C GLY A 74 15.24 -9.72 2.22
N ASN A 75 14.85 -8.59 2.80
CA ASN A 75 15.77 -7.58 3.34
C ASN A 75 16.76 -7.03 2.29
N VAL A 76 16.30 -6.90 1.03
CA VAL A 76 17.06 -6.35 -0.10
C VAL A 76 16.29 -5.18 -0.70
N THR A 77 16.78 -3.98 -0.46
CA THR A 77 16.25 -2.73 -1.01
C THR A 77 16.88 -2.44 -2.36
N VAL A 78 16.05 -2.31 -3.40
CA VAL A 78 16.47 -1.85 -4.72
C VAL A 78 16.02 -0.41 -4.92
N GLY A 79 16.94 0.46 -5.32
CA GLY A 79 16.69 1.89 -5.54
C GLY A 79 17.79 2.79 -4.96
N HIS A 80 17.62 4.10 -5.07
CA HIS A 80 18.54 5.11 -4.55
C HIS A 80 18.79 4.93 -3.05
N GLY A 81 20.06 4.82 -2.66
CA GLY A 81 20.45 4.55 -1.27
C GLY A 81 20.14 3.14 -0.77
N GLY A 82 19.67 2.24 -1.64
CA GLY A 82 19.42 0.83 -1.34
C GLY A 82 20.68 -0.03 -1.39
N ASN A 83 20.49 -1.35 -1.25
CA ASN A 83 21.56 -2.33 -1.37
C ASN A 83 22.05 -2.47 -2.81
N LEU A 84 21.14 -2.27 -3.78
CA LEU A 84 21.37 -2.32 -5.22
C LEU A 84 20.58 -1.18 -5.88
N SER A 85 21.11 -0.61 -6.95
CA SER A 85 20.34 0.22 -7.88
C SER A 85 19.59 -0.64 -8.89
N LEU A 86 18.53 -0.09 -9.51
CA LEU A 86 17.80 -0.80 -10.55
C LEU A 86 18.68 -1.05 -11.80
N SER A 87 19.56 -0.10 -12.14
CA SER A 87 20.50 -0.25 -13.25
C SER A 87 21.47 -1.41 -13.03
N GLU A 88 21.97 -1.61 -11.81
CA GLU A 88 22.80 -2.76 -11.47
C GLU A 88 22.05 -4.08 -11.68
N VAL A 89 20.80 -4.18 -11.21
CA VAL A 89 20.00 -5.40 -11.41
C VAL A 89 19.80 -5.67 -12.90
N ARG A 90 19.46 -4.65 -13.69
CA ARG A 90 19.31 -4.77 -15.16
C ARG A 90 20.61 -5.22 -15.84
N ALA A 91 21.76 -4.78 -15.34
CA ALA A 91 23.07 -5.14 -15.88
C ALA A 91 23.54 -6.57 -15.52
N MET A 92 22.85 -7.28 -14.61
CA MET A 92 23.24 -8.63 -14.19
C MET A 92 22.91 -9.73 -15.22
N GLY A 93 22.21 -9.40 -16.31
CA GLY A 93 21.88 -10.36 -17.37
C GLY A 93 20.55 -11.10 -17.16
N PHE A 94 19.63 -10.54 -16.39
CA PHE A 94 18.24 -11.02 -16.38
C PHE A 94 17.58 -10.75 -17.74
N ASP A 95 16.81 -11.72 -18.24
CA ASP A 95 16.08 -11.58 -19.51
C ASP A 95 14.98 -10.53 -19.40
N ALA A 96 14.39 -10.33 -18.21
CA ALA A 96 13.49 -9.22 -17.93
C ALA A 96 13.54 -8.81 -16.43
N VAL A 97 13.18 -7.56 -16.16
CA VAL A 97 13.00 -6.99 -14.82
C VAL A 97 11.57 -6.49 -14.67
N ILE A 98 10.89 -6.98 -13.64
CA ILE A 98 9.50 -6.62 -13.32
C ILE A 98 9.50 -5.82 -12.02
N VAL A 99 8.95 -4.61 -12.08
CA VAL A 99 8.83 -3.70 -10.95
C VAL A 99 7.43 -3.82 -10.38
N ALA A 100 7.34 -4.43 -9.20
CA ALA A 100 6.12 -4.76 -8.48
C ALA A 100 6.13 -4.20 -7.06
N VAL A 101 6.81 -3.05 -6.87
CA VAL A 101 7.02 -2.40 -5.56
C VAL A 101 5.76 -1.79 -4.96
N GLY A 102 4.66 -1.73 -5.70
CA GLY A 102 3.44 -1.06 -5.29
C GLY A 102 3.60 0.47 -5.26
N ALA A 103 2.65 1.16 -4.63
CA ALA A 103 2.71 2.59 -4.40
C ALA A 103 3.34 2.82 -3.02
N GLN A 104 4.65 3.10 -2.95
CA GLN A 104 5.38 3.26 -1.68
C GLN A 104 5.31 4.69 -1.10
N GLY A 105 5.11 5.70 -1.95
CA GLY A 105 4.93 7.08 -1.52
C GLY A 105 3.56 7.35 -0.88
N THR A 106 3.46 8.50 -0.22
CA THR A 106 2.26 9.01 0.44
C THR A 106 1.85 10.33 -0.21
N LYS A 107 0.54 10.58 -0.35
CA LYS A 107 0.06 11.84 -0.91
C LYS A 107 -0.06 12.88 0.19
N TRP A 108 0.58 14.03 -0.04
CA TRP A 108 0.49 15.22 0.79
C TRP A 108 -0.06 16.38 -0.03
N LEU A 109 -0.69 17.35 0.63
CA LEU A 109 -1.34 18.48 -0.03
C LEU A 109 -0.47 19.74 0.00
N GLY A 110 0.63 19.74 0.77
CA GLY A 110 1.53 20.87 0.92
C GLY A 110 0.94 21.98 1.80
N LEU A 111 0.05 21.62 2.72
CA LEU A 111 -0.66 22.58 3.57
C LEU A 111 0.21 23.08 4.73
N PRO A 112 -0.02 24.31 5.22
CA PRO A 112 0.61 24.80 6.44
C PRO A 112 0.37 23.85 7.62
N GLY A 113 1.45 23.49 8.33
CA GLY A 113 1.39 22.63 9.50
C GLY A 113 1.37 21.12 9.23
N GLU A 114 1.46 20.65 7.98
CA GLU A 114 1.48 19.20 7.65
C GLU A 114 2.65 18.42 8.27
N ASN A 115 3.75 19.08 8.61
CA ASN A 115 4.93 18.45 9.24
C ASN A 115 4.92 18.54 10.78
N THR A 116 3.81 18.99 11.38
CA THR A 116 3.72 19.17 12.84
C THR A 116 3.65 17.81 13.55
N PRO A 117 4.34 17.60 14.68
CA PRO A 117 4.12 16.43 15.52
C PRO A 117 2.64 16.25 15.89
N GLY A 118 2.09 15.05 15.72
CA GLY A 118 0.64 14.80 15.82
C GLY A 118 -0.09 14.81 14.47
N VAL A 119 0.62 15.14 13.38
CA VAL A 119 0.14 14.98 12.00
C VAL A 119 0.81 13.78 11.35
N TYR A 120 0.01 12.84 10.84
CA TYR A 120 0.50 11.59 10.28
C TYR A 120 -0.18 11.25 8.95
N HIS A 121 0.49 10.45 8.13
CA HIS A 121 -0.18 9.76 7.03
C HIS A 121 -0.71 8.42 7.51
N ALA A 122 -1.92 8.04 7.07
CA ALA A 122 -2.58 6.80 7.50
C ALA A 122 -1.72 5.56 7.23
N LYS A 123 -1.00 5.54 6.11
CA LYS A 123 -0.11 4.43 5.73
C LYS A 123 0.94 4.09 6.79
N ASP A 124 1.55 5.11 7.39
CA ASP A 124 2.59 4.94 8.40
C ASP A 124 2.02 4.28 9.66
N LEU A 125 0.80 4.66 10.04
CA LEU A 125 0.06 4.04 11.14
C LEU A 125 -0.40 2.62 10.79
N VAL A 126 -0.86 2.40 9.55
CA VAL A 126 -1.21 1.07 9.03
C VAL A 126 -0.04 0.11 9.16
N TYR A 127 1.15 0.55 8.77
CA TYR A 127 2.39 -0.21 8.92
C TYR A 127 2.77 -0.41 10.38
N HIS A 128 2.58 0.60 11.23
CA HIS A 128 2.85 0.52 12.66
C HIS A 128 2.04 -0.58 13.35
N TYR A 129 0.71 -0.55 13.23
CA TYR A 129 -0.15 -1.54 13.90
C TYR A 129 -0.11 -2.92 13.24
N ASN A 130 0.39 -3.03 12.00
CA ASN A 130 0.68 -4.32 11.36
C ASN A 130 2.08 -4.87 11.62
N HIS A 131 2.87 -4.16 12.44
CA HIS A 131 4.22 -4.53 12.83
C HIS A 131 5.21 -4.60 11.65
N LEU A 132 5.18 -3.63 10.74
CA LEU A 132 6.21 -3.46 9.70
C LEU A 132 7.34 -2.53 10.17
N PRO A 133 8.59 -3.00 10.28
CA PRO A 133 9.74 -2.13 10.55
C PRO A 133 10.06 -1.18 9.39
N PRO A 134 10.58 0.04 9.67
CA PRO A 134 10.82 0.60 11.01
C PRO A 134 9.56 1.25 11.62
N PHE A 135 8.43 1.27 10.92
CA PHE A 135 7.21 1.94 11.37
C PHE A 135 6.69 1.40 12.69
N SER A 136 6.81 0.09 12.91
CA SER A 136 6.45 -0.61 14.14
C SER A 136 7.26 -0.22 15.37
N GLU A 137 8.45 0.37 15.18
CA GLU A 137 9.35 0.81 16.24
C GLU A 137 9.18 2.30 16.56
N ARG A 138 8.50 3.06 15.69
CA ARG A 138 8.22 4.48 15.91
C ARG A 138 7.14 4.65 16.98
N ASP A 139 7.35 5.63 17.85
CA ASP A 139 6.36 6.07 18.82
C ASP A 139 5.46 7.15 18.21
N TYR A 140 4.26 6.76 17.78
CA TYR A 140 3.25 7.69 17.28
C TYR A 140 2.41 8.23 18.44
N LYS A 141 2.60 9.52 18.74
CA LYS A 141 1.83 10.22 19.76
C LYS A 141 0.43 10.52 19.22
N ILE A 142 -0.56 9.77 19.71
CA ILE A 142 -1.98 9.96 19.42
C ILE A 142 -2.64 10.55 20.67
N GLY A 143 -3.30 11.70 20.51
CA GLY A 143 -4.07 12.35 21.56
C GLY A 143 -5.47 11.76 21.73
N GLN A 144 -6.41 12.55 22.29
CA GLN A 144 -7.78 12.13 22.59
C GLN A 144 -8.79 12.50 21.51
N HIS A 145 -8.46 13.46 20.65
CA HIS A 145 -9.38 14.00 19.65
C HIS A 145 -8.72 13.95 18.27
N ALA A 146 -9.04 12.91 17.49
CA ALA A 146 -8.40 12.69 16.20
C ALA A 146 -9.30 13.08 15.02
N CYS A 147 -8.74 13.81 14.05
CA CYS A 147 -9.34 14.01 12.72
C CYS A 147 -8.69 13.05 11.71
N VAL A 148 -9.51 12.30 10.98
CA VAL A 148 -9.08 11.43 9.89
C VAL A 148 -9.59 11.98 8.56
N ILE A 149 -8.69 12.48 7.73
CA ILE A 149 -9.04 13.11 6.45
C ILE A 149 -9.17 12.01 5.39
N GLY A 150 -10.37 11.87 4.83
CA GLY A 150 -10.72 10.83 3.89
C GLY A 150 -11.94 10.03 4.35
N LEU A 151 -12.60 9.37 3.40
CA LEU A 151 -13.82 8.59 3.65
C LEU A 151 -13.80 7.28 2.83
N GLY A 152 -12.70 6.55 2.92
CA GLY A 152 -12.46 5.26 2.28
C GLY A 152 -12.25 4.13 3.30
N ASN A 153 -11.95 2.92 2.82
CA ASN A 153 -11.70 1.80 3.73
C ASN A 153 -10.50 2.02 4.66
N VAL A 154 -9.43 2.66 4.17
CA VAL A 154 -8.25 2.95 5.01
C VAL A 154 -8.59 3.96 6.12
N SER A 155 -9.43 4.97 5.86
CA SER A 155 -9.84 5.91 6.93
C SER A 155 -10.67 5.20 8.00
N LEU A 156 -11.48 4.20 7.62
CA LEU A 156 -12.23 3.39 8.59
C LEU A 156 -11.34 2.39 9.34
N ASP A 157 -10.34 1.79 8.70
CA ASP A 157 -9.34 0.95 9.39
C ASP A 157 -8.53 1.81 10.39
N ILE A 158 -8.21 3.07 10.07
CA ILE A 158 -7.62 4.01 11.06
C ILE A 158 -8.61 4.32 12.19
N ALA A 159 -9.87 4.62 11.86
CA ALA A 159 -10.89 4.89 12.88
C ALA A 159 -11.06 3.68 13.82
N HIS A 160 -11.07 2.46 13.28
CA HIS A 160 -11.07 1.21 14.05
C HIS A 160 -9.93 1.20 15.06
N TRP A 161 -8.69 1.40 14.60
CA TRP A 161 -7.51 1.40 15.45
C TRP A 161 -7.57 2.48 16.54
N LEU A 162 -8.03 3.68 16.18
CA LEU A 162 -8.20 4.78 17.14
C LEU A 162 -9.26 4.45 18.21
N VAL A 163 -10.36 3.83 17.81
CA VAL A 163 -11.52 3.50 18.65
C VAL A 163 -11.20 2.36 19.62
N TYR A 164 -10.65 1.25 19.14
CA TYR A 164 -10.55 0.01 19.92
C TYR A 164 -9.16 -0.22 20.52
N ASP A 165 -8.10 0.14 19.79
CA ASP A 165 -6.71 -0.06 20.26
C ASP A 165 -6.19 1.17 21.03
N ARG A 166 -6.40 2.38 20.50
CA ARG A 166 -5.96 3.63 21.16
C ARG A 166 -6.98 4.19 22.15
N LYS A 167 -8.26 3.79 22.01
CA LYS A 167 -9.38 4.21 22.85
C LYS A 167 -9.45 5.73 23.05
N VAL A 168 -9.27 6.47 21.97
CA VAL A 168 -9.38 7.94 21.99
C VAL A 168 -10.82 8.36 22.33
N ALA A 169 -11.01 9.57 22.84
CA ALA A 169 -12.34 10.08 23.18
C ALA A 169 -13.21 10.32 21.93
N THR A 170 -12.64 10.89 20.87
CA THR A 170 -13.38 11.19 19.64
C THR A 170 -12.55 10.94 18.39
N VAL A 171 -13.19 10.40 17.37
CA VAL A 171 -12.66 10.31 16.01
C VAL A 171 -13.63 11.06 15.09
N THR A 172 -13.12 12.02 14.32
CA THR A 172 -13.92 12.73 13.31
C THR A 172 -13.38 12.43 11.93
N THR A 173 -14.16 11.76 11.09
CA THR A 173 -13.81 11.62 9.67
C THR A 173 -14.16 12.88 8.92
N VAL A 174 -13.26 13.36 8.06
CA VAL A 174 -13.39 14.62 7.34
C VAL A 174 -13.32 14.37 5.85
N ALA A 175 -14.40 14.66 5.15
CA ALA A 175 -14.54 14.42 3.72
C ALA A 175 -14.72 15.73 2.96
N ARG A 176 -13.92 15.93 1.89
CA ARG A 176 -14.04 17.10 1.02
C ARG A 176 -15.32 17.12 0.16
N ARG A 177 -15.98 15.97 0.00
CA ARG A 177 -17.22 15.79 -0.79
C ARG A 177 -18.39 15.42 0.13
N GLY A 178 -19.56 15.17 -0.45
CA GLY A 178 -20.76 14.78 0.28
C GLY A 178 -20.76 13.30 0.69
N PRO A 179 -21.77 12.89 1.49
CA PRO A 179 -21.91 11.52 1.97
C PRO A 179 -22.15 10.50 0.85
N ALA A 180 -22.77 10.90 -0.27
CA ALA A 180 -22.99 10.03 -1.42
C ALA A 180 -21.68 9.59 -2.11
N GLU A 181 -20.61 10.38 -1.99
CA GLU A 181 -19.30 10.06 -2.58
C GLU A 181 -18.38 9.26 -1.65
N LYS A 182 -18.95 8.55 -0.67
CA LYS A 182 -18.23 7.61 0.19
C LYS A 182 -17.48 6.58 -0.65
N ALA A 183 -16.24 6.30 -0.27
CA ALA A 183 -15.41 5.26 -0.89
C ALA A 183 -15.24 4.03 0.00
N TYR A 184 -15.78 4.07 1.23
CA TYR A 184 -15.79 2.91 2.10
C TYR A 184 -16.90 1.92 1.71
N THR A 185 -16.70 0.67 2.07
CA THR A 185 -17.69 -0.40 1.94
C THR A 185 -18.47 -0.59 3.23
N ASP A 186 -19.74 -1.02 3.13
CA ASP A 186 -20.60 -1.25 4.29
C ASP A 186 -20.02 -2.26 5.29
N LYS A 187 -19.23 -3.21 4.80
CA LYS A 187 -18.54 -4.19 5.63
C LYS A 187 -17.56 -3.52 6.61
N GLU A 188 -16.83 -2.51 6.15
CA GLU A 188 -15.84 -1.77 6.95
C GLU A 188 -16.57 -0.79 7.89
N MET A 189 -17.67 -0.17 7.45
CA MET A 189 -18.49 0.69 8.29
C MET A 189 -19.11 -0.05 9.48
N LYS A 190 -19.56 -1.30 9.29
CA LYS A 190 -20.13 -2.13 10.37
C LYS A 190 -19.21 -2.29 11.58
N ILE A 191 -17.90 -2.29 11.37
CA ILE A 191 -16.91 -2.56 12.42
C ILE A 191 -16.85 -1.43 13.45
N VAL A 192 -17.01 -0.18 12.98
CA VAL A 192 -16.99 1.02 13.82
C VAL A 192 -18.37 1.61 14.07
N GLY A 193 -19.41 1.08 13.43
CA GLY A 193 -20.77 1.61 13.45
C GLY A 193 -21.40 1.73 14.84
N GLY A 194 -21.08 0.82 15.76
CA GLY A 194 -21.55 0.90 17.15
C GLY A 194 -21.07 2.12 17.93
N THR A 195 -20.07 2.85 17.42
CA THR A 195 -19.47 4.04 18.05
C THR A 195 -19.92 5.36 17.45
N LEU A 196 -20.86 5.34 16.50
CA LEU A 196 -21.29 6.56 15.81
C LEU A 196 -21.81 7.63 16.78
N ASP A 197 -21.32 8.85 16.63
CA ASP A 197 -21.88 10.03 17.29
C ASP A 197 -23.15 10.46 16.53
N VAL A 198 -24.25 9.79 16.84
CA VAL A 198 -25.54 10.00 16.17
C VAL A 198 -25.99 11.46 16.23
N GLU A 199 -25.77 12.13 17.36
CA GLU A 199 -26.15 13.54 17.54
C GLU A 199 -25.31 14.47 16.65
N GLN A 200 -23.98 14.31 16.65
CA GLN A 200 -23.10 15.12 15.78
C GLN A 200 -23.39 14.87 14.30
N ILE A 201 -23.57 13.61 13.89
CA ILE A 201 -23.85 13.25 12.51
C ILE A 201 -25.19 13.82 12.06
N SER A 202 -26.24 13.74 12.89
CA SER A 202 -27.56 14.27 12.52
C SER A 202 -27.52 15.79 12.29
N ARG A 203 -26.84 16.53 13.17
CA ARG A 203 -26.59 17.98 12.98
C ARG A 203 -25.78 18.30 11.74
N GLU A 204 -24.81 17.47 11.39
CA GLU A 204 -24.05 17.65 10.15
C GLU A 204 -24.95 17.51 8.92
N PHE A 205 -25.83 16.51 8.91
CA PHE A 205 -26.78 16.31 7.81
C PHE A 205 -27.77 17.46 7.67
N GLU A 206 -28.28 18.01 8.77
CA GLU A 206 -29.08 19.24 8.76
C GLU A 206 -28.29 20.42 8.15
N THR A 207 -27.02 20.55 8.50
CA THR A 207 -26.14 21.64 8.03
C THR A 207 -25.89 21.57 6.53
N ILE A 208 -25.71 20.36 5.97
CA ILE A 208 -25.38 20.18 4.54
C ILE A 208 -26.60 19.88 3.65
N ALA A 209 -27.81 19.75 4.23
CA ALA A 209 -29.01 19.27 3.53
C ALA A 209 -29.29 20.01 2.22
N PHE A 210 -29.28 21.35 2.24
CA PHE A 210 -29.50 22.16 1.03
C PHE A 210 -28.45 21.87 -0.06
N ASN A 211 -27.20 21.69 0.34
CA ASN A 211 -26.09 21.45 -0.57
C ASN A 211 -26.23 20.09 -1.29
N VAL A 212 -26.53 19.06 -0.50
CA VAL A 212 -26.80 17.69 -0.98
C VAL A 212 -28.03 17.67 -1.91
N GLN A 213 -29.12 18.33 -1.52
CA GLN A 213 -30.32 18.45 -2.35
C GLN A 213 -30.05 19.18 -3.67
N SER A 214 -29.25 20.25 -3.65
CA SER A 214 -28.89 21.00 -4.87
C SER A 214 -28.08 20.16 -5.87
N ALA A 215 -27.36 19.15 -5.40
CA ALA A 215 -26.67 18.16 -6.23
C ALA A 215 -27.60 17.04 -6.77
N GLY A 216 -28.89 17.05 -6.41
CA GLY A 216 -29.86 16.04 -6.77
C GLY A 216 -29.78 14.77 -5.91
N GLN A 217 -29.26 14.89 -4.68
CA GLN A 217 -29.11 13.80 -3.73
C GLN A 217 -30.11 13.97 -2.57
N ASP A 218 -30.52 12.86 -1.96
CA ASP A 218 -31.48 12.87 -0.84
C ASP A 218 -30.72 12.81 0.51
N PRO A 219 -30.68 13.91 1.30
CA PRO A 219 -29.97 13.94 2.57
C PRO A 219 -30.59 13.01 3.63
N ASP A 220 -31.90 12.81 3.64
CA ASP A 220 -32.58 11.97 4.63
C ASP A 220 -32.28 10.49 4.36
N ALA A 221 -32.32 10.09 3.09
CA ALA A 221 -31.92 8.74 2.69
C ALA A 221 -30.44 8.46 3.03
N LEU A 222 -29.54 9.42 2.74
CA LEU A 222 -28.12 9.28 3.04
C LEU A 222 -27.83 9.25 4.56
N LEU A 223 -28.59 10.00 5.37
CA LEU A 223 -28.50 9.92 6.82
C LEU A 223 -28.95 8.55 7.32
N ALA A 224 -30.08 8.04 6.82
CA ALA A 224 -30.59 6.72 7.16
C ALA A 224 -29.57 5.62 6.81
N ASP A 225 -28.91 5.72 5.65
CA ASP A 225 -27.85 4.79 5.23
C ASP A 225 -26.67 4.78 6.21
N VAL A 226 -26.23 5.93 6.72
CA VAL A 226 -25.13 6.01 7.71
C VAL A 226 -25.61 5.47 9.07
N LEU A 227 -26.80 5.87 9.51
CA LEU A 227 -27.33 5.48 10.82
C LEU A 227 -27.81 4.04 10.89
N ALA A 228 -27.96 3.34 9.75
CA ALA A 228 -28.22 1.90 9.70
C ALA A 228 -27.16 1.08 10.46
N PHE A 229 -25.95 1.63 10.65
CA PHE A 229 -24.84 0.96 11.34
C PHE A 229 -24.74 1.28 12.83
N LYS A 230 -25.57 2.18 13.39
CA LYS A 230 -25.43 2.72 14.77
C LYS A 230 -25.54 1.68 15.89
N HIS A 231 -26.09 0.51 15.59
CA HIS A 231 -26.22 -0.62 16.52
C HIS A 231 -25.24 -1.76 16.19
N GLY A 232 -24.16 -1.45 15.48
CA GLY A 232 -23.08 -2.40 15.23
C GLY A 232 -22.49 -2.93 16.54
N GLU A 233 -22.11 -4.20 16.54
CA GLU A 233 -21.47 -4.83 17.70
C GLU A 233 -20.10 -4.20 17.95
N LEU A 234 -19.80 -3.91 19.22
CA LEU A 234 -18.50 -3.39 19.62
C LEU A 234 -17.51 -4.55 19.80
N GLU A 235 -16.29 -4.40 19.27
CA GLU A 235 -15.23 -5.40 19.48
C GLU A 235 -14.77 -5.45 20.94
N CYS A 236 -14.78 -4.31 21.62
CA CYS A 236 -14.57 -4.19 23.06
C CYS A 236 -15.15 -2.87 23.60
N GLU A 237 -15.21 -2.72 24.92
CA GLU A 237 -15.60 -1.45 25.55
C GLU A 237 -14.64 -0.32 25.17
N THR A 238 -15.22 0.79 24.70
CA THR A 238 -14.51 2.00 24.29
C THR A 238 -15.33 3.25 24.64
N PRO A 239 -14.68 4.35 25.07
CA PRO A 239 -15.34 5.64 25.26
C PRO A 239 -15.52 6.41 23.94
N ALA A 240 -14.94 5.92 22.84
CA ALA A 240 -14.81 6.65 21.60
C ALA A 240 -16.16 6.95 20.95
N LYS A 241 -16.28 8.18 20.43
CA LYS A 241 -17.38 8.59 19.54
C LYS A 241 -16.86 8.90 18.14
N LEU A 242 -17.47 8.30 17.13
CA LEU A 242 -17.14 8.47 15.72
C LEU A 242 -18.09 9.48 15.05
N GLY A 243 -17.60 10.68 14.80
CA GLY A 243 -18.28 11.73 14.05
C GLY A 243 -17.88 11.77 12.56
N MET A 244 -18.65 12.53 11.79
CA MET A 244 -18.41 12.76 10.36
C MET A 244 -18.63 14.23 10.00
N ARG A 245 -17.71 14.80 9.20
CA ARG A 245 -17.79 16.15 8.63
C ARG A 245 -17.66 16.06 7.12
N PHE A 246 -18.64 16.58 6.40
CA PHE A 246 -18.69 16.52 4.94
C PHE A 246 -18.42 17.89 4.33
N LEU A 247 -18.13 17.91 3.03
CA LEU A 247 -17.85 19.13 2.28
C LEU A 247 -16.68 19.96 2.84
N ARG A 248 -15.79 19.34 3.62
CA ARG A 248 -14.65 20.01 4.27
C ARG A 248 -13.34 19.54 3.67
N GLY A 249 -12.65 20.44 2.99
CA GLY A 249 -11.32 20.21 2.45
C GLY A 249 -10.28 20.72 3.43
N PRO A 250 -9.24 19.94 3.79
CA PRO A 250 -8.18 20.42 4.67
C PRO A 250 -7.46 21.61 4.01
N ALA A 251 -7.23 22.66 4.79
CA ALA A 251 -6.57 23.90 4.37
C ALA A 251 -5.32 24.23 5.21
N GLY A 252 -5.18 23.60 6.38
CA GLY A 252 -4.01 23.75 7.26
C GLY A 252 -4.23 23.07 8.60
N VAL A 253 -3.18 23.05 9.43
CA VAL A 253 -3.23 22.54 10.80
C VAL A 253 -2.99 23.70 11.76
N GLU A 254 -3.90 23.88 12.71
CA GLU A 254 -3.77 24.86 13.78
C GLU A 254 -2.90 24.29 14.90
N VAL A 255 -1.99 25.12 15.44
CA VAL A 255 -1.07 24.74 16.51
C VAL A 255 -1.02 25.79 17.62
N ASP A 256 -0.75 25.34 18.84
CA ASP A 256 -0.50 26.21 19.99
C ASP A 256 0.92 26.83 19.95
N ALA A 257 1.23 27.66 20.95
CA ALA A 257 2.55 28.28 21.09
C ALA A 257 3.71 27.29 21.31
N ALA A 258 3.41 26.06 21.73
CA ALA A 258 4.38 24.99 21.92
C ALA A 258 4.51 24.08 20.67
N GLY A 259 3.72 24.35 19.62
CA GLY A 259 3.71 23.58 18.38
C GLY A 259 2.88 22.30 18.45
N ASN A 260 1.98 22.16 19.42
CA ASN A 260 1.04 21.04 19.48
C ASN A 260 -0.20 21.34 18.63
N VAL A 261 -0.74 20.32 17.97
CA VAL A 261 -1.97 20.43 17.18
C VAL A 261 -3.16 20.79 18.08
N THR A 262 -3.94 21.80 17.67
CA THR A 262 -5.19 22.21 18.35
C THR A 262 -6.43 22.11 17.46
N GLY A 263 -6.25 22.02 16.15
CA GLY A 263 -7.36 21.87 15.22
C GLY A 263 -6.95 21.62 13.78
N LEU A 264 -7.91 21.14 12.99
CA LEU A 264 -7.82 21.05 11.54
C LEU A 264 -8.56 22.23 10.92
N ILE A 265 -7.84 23.08 10.17
CA ILE A 265 -8.45 24.17 9.39
C ILE A 265 -9.02 23.56 8.11
N CYS A 266 -10.28 23.83 7.82
CA CYS A 266 -10.95 23.33 6.64
C CYS A 266 -11.61 24.45 5.82
N ASP A 267 -11.40 24.40 4.51
CA ASP A 267 -12.24 25.10 3.55
C ASP A 267 -13.59 24.38 3.45
N VAL A 268 -14.67 25.16 3.52
CA VAL A 268 -16.01 24.66 3.27
C VAL A 268 -16.30 24.68 1.79
N ASN A 269 -16.89 23.60 1.28
CA ASN A 269 -17.17 23.39 -0.13
C ASN A 269 -18.68 23.31 -0.39
N ASP A 270 -19.06 23.62 -1.63
CA ASP A 270 -20.36 23.29 -2.19
C ASP A 270 -20.22 22.20 -3.24
N LEU A 271 -21.19 21.29 -3.30
CA LEU A 271 -21.34 20.33 -4.38
C LEU A 271 -21.77 21.05 -5.66
N VAL A 272 -21.21 20.58 -6.77
CA VAL A 272 -21.54 21.10 -8.10
C VAL A 272 -21.82 19.91 -9.00
N LYS A 273 -23.04 19.85 -9.52
CA LYS A 273 -23.38 18.88 -10.57
C LYS A 273 -22.71 19.30 -11.88
N LYS A 274 -21.91 18.40 -12.44
CA LYS A 274 -21.25 18.61 -13.73
C LYS A 274 -22.14 18.15 -14.89
N ASP A 275 -21.80 18.60 -16.09
CA ASP A 275 -22.53 18.29 -17.33
C ASP A 275 -22.55 16.79 -17.64
N ASP A 276 -21.52 16.05 -17.23
CA ASP A 276 -21.43 14.58 -17.37
C ASP A 276 -22.25 13.80 -16.32
N GLY A 277 -23.00 14.51 -15.47
CA GLY A 277 -23.80 13.95 -14.39
C GLY A 277 -23.00 13.61 -13.12
N SER A 278 -21.68 13.75 -13.13
CA SER A 278 -20.85 13.57 -11.94
C SER A 278 -20.95 14.76 -10.99
N VAL A 279 -20.62 14.55 -9.71
CA VAL A 279 -20.62 15.60 -8.69
C VAL A 279 -19.19 16.01 -8.37
N GLY A 280 -18.89 17.29 -8.58
CA GLY A 280 -17.67 17.97 -8.17
C GLY A 280 -17.89 18.82 -6.92
N ILE A 281 -16.85 19.58 -6.55
CA ILE A 281 -16.90 20.56 -5.46
C ILE A 281 -16.36 21.90 -5.94
N LYS A 282 -16.83 22.99 -5.33
CA LYS A 282 -16.24 24.33 -5.41
C LYS A 282 -16.09 24.91 -3.99
N PRO A 283 -15.08 25.75 -3.73
CA PRO A 283 -14.97 26.45 -2.44
C PRO A 283 -16.18 27.36 -2.22
N ALA A 284 -16.73 27.34 -1.00
CA ALA A 284 -17.81 28.24 -0.56
C ALA A 284 -17.27 29.60 -0.06
N GLY A 285 -15.96 29.80 -0.06
CA GLY A 285 -15.30 31.05 0.34
C GLY A 285 -15.24 31.29 1.86
N ARG A 286 -15.48 30.27 2.67
CA ARG A 286 -15.39 30.33 4.14
C ARG A 286 -14.60 29.15 4.70
N GLN A 287 -13.98 29.36 5.85
CA GLN A 287 -13.23 28.36 6.59
C GLN A 287 -13.88 28.08 7.94
N GLU A 288 -13.59 26.90 8.48
CA GLU A 288 -13.89 26.52 9.85
C GLU A 288 -12.73 25.72 10.44
N VAL A 289 -12.66 25.67 11.77
CA VAL A 289 -11.69 24.84 12.49
C VAL A 289 -12.44 23.69 13.14
N ILE A 290 -11.97 22.47 12.93
CA ILE A 290 -12.44 21.28 13.64
C ILE A 290 -11.45 21.03 14.78
N PRO A 291 -11.84 21.20 16.06
CA PRO A 291 -10.94 20.99 17.20
C PRO A 291 -10.44 19.54 17.26
N CYS A 292 -9.13 19.36 17.35
CA CYS A 292 -8.48 18.06 17.43
C CYS A 292 -7.03 18.20 17.89
N ASP A 293 -6.46 17.15 18.46
CA ASP A 293 -5.04 17.09 18.87
C ASP A 293 -4.21 16.13 18.00
N THR A 294 -4.84 15.46 17.04
CA THR A 294 -4.21 14.54 16.10
C THR A 294 -4.86 14.66 14.73
N VAL A 295 -4.08 14.75 13.65
CA VAL A 295 -4.58 14.80 12.27
C VAL A 295 -3.96 13.66 11.47
N ILE A 296 -4.79 12.88 10.77
CA ILE A 296 -4.34 11.73 9.98
C ILE A 296 -4.84 11.84 8.55
N PHE A 297 -3.91 11.92 7.60
CA PHE A 297 -4.21 11.96 6.16
C PHE A 297 -4.41 10.56 5.61
N ALA A 298 -5.63 10.22 5.20
CA ALA A 298 -6.00 8.96 4.55
C ALA A 298 -6.46 9.21 3.09
N ILE A 299 -5.64 9.92 2.32
CA ILE A 299 -5.99 10.46 0.98
C ILE A 299 -5.32 9.72 -0.19
N GLY A 300 -4.79 8.52 0.08
CA GLY A 300 -4.24 7.61 -0.92
C GLY A 300 -2.72 7.67 -1.04
N ASP A 301 -2.17 6.73 -1.79
CA ASP A 301 -0.73 6.56 -1.96
C ASP A 301 -0.27 7.08 -3.32
N SER A 302 1.03 7.31 -3.45
CA SER A 302 1.71 7.59 -4.71
C SER A 302 2.81 6.56 -4.94
N ILE A 303 3.33 6.49 -6.17
CA ILE A 303 4.61 5.80 -6.35
C ILE A 303 5.73 6.61 -5.69
N GLU A 304 6.82 5.93 -5.36
CA GLU A 304 8.05 6.54 -4.87
C GLU A 304 9.10 6.45 -5.98
N PRO A 305 9.75 7.57 -6.37
CA PRO A 305 10.66 7.60 -7.53
C PRO A 305 12.03 6.98 -7.25
N SER A 306 12.23 6.30 -6.12
CA SER A 306 13.52 5.76 -5.69
C SER A 306 14.13 4.73 -6.65
N LEU A 307 13.38 4.24 -7.64
CA LEU A 307 13.88 3.32 -8.67
C LEU A 307 14.45 4.01 -9.92
N ASP A 308 14.45 5.34 -9.98
CA ASP A 308 14.93 6.15 -11.12
C ASP A 308 14.27 5.77 -12.46
N LEU A 309 13.05 5.25 -12.40
CA LEU A 309 12.26 4.97 -13.59
C LEU A 309 11.53 6.24 -14.05
N PRO A 310 11.36 6.43 -15.37
CA PRO A 310 10.63 7.56 -15.90
C PRO A 310 9.19 7.59 -15.38
N VAL A 311 8.70 8.80 -15.07
CA VAL A 311 7.34 9.02 -14.58
C VAL A 311 6.54 9.83 -15.59
N ASP A 312 5.27 9.50 -15.74
CA ASP A 312 4.33 10.29 -16.51
C ASP A 312 3.92 11.52 -15.70
N ALA A 313 4.25 12.72 -16.21
CA ALA A 313 4.02 13.97 -15.50
C ALA A 313 2.52 14.28 -15.23
N LYS A 314 1.59 13.68 -15.98
CA LYS A 314 0.15 13.92 -15.80
C LYS A 314 -0.42 13.03 -14.71
N THR A 315 -0.01 11.77 -14.67
CA THR A 315 -0.57 10.77 -13.76
C THR A 315 0.25 10.59 -12.49
N GLY A 316 1.53 10.96 -12.53
CA GLY A 316 2.50 10.74 -11.46
C GLY A 316 2.86 9.26 -11.27
N ASN A 317 2.46 8.35 -12.15
CA ASN A 317 2.86 6.93 -12.14
C ASN A 317 4.10 6.72 -13.03
N PHE A 318 4.70 5.53 -12.99
CA PHE A 318 5.75 5.18 -13.95
C PHE A 318 5.20 5.21 -15.37
N ALA A 319 5.94 5.83 -16.28
CA ALA A 319 5.55 5.94 -17.68
C ALA A 319 5.62 4.55 -18.33
N THR A 320 4.55 4.17 -19.03
CA THR A 320 4.52 2.95 -19.85
C THR A 320 4.25 3.30 -21.30
N VAL A 321 4.57 2.37 -22.20
CA VAL A 321 4.38 2.55 -23.64
C VAL A 321 2.92 2.91 -23.93
N ALA A 322 2.69 4.02 -24.64
CA ALA A 322 1.35 4.50 -24.93
C ALA A 322 0.66 3.72 -26.06
N ASP A 323 1.46 3.20 -26.99
CA ASP A 323 0.96 2.47 -28.15
C ASP A 323 0.28 1.16 -27.73
N LYS A 324 -0.90 0.94 -28.27
CA LYS A 324 -1.67 -0.28 -28.06
C LYS A 324 -0.86 -1.49 -28.48
N TRP A 325 -0.98 -2.57 -27.71
CA TRP A 325 -0.41 -3.84 -28.12
C TRP A 325 -1.38 -4.53 -29.07
N ASP A 326 -0.95 -4.90 -30.27
CA ASP A 326 -1.83 -5.49 -31.30
C ASP A 326 -2.57 -6.75 -30.82
N VAL A 327 -1.97 -7.52 -29.90
CA VAL A 327 -2.58 -8.73 -29.33
C VAL A 327 -3.70 -8.39 -28.34
N HIS A 328 -3.54 -7.31 -27.57
CA HIS A 328 -4.48 -6.84 -26.55
C HIS A 328 -4.69 -5.32 -26.62
N PRO A 329 -5.31 -4.80 -27.70
CA PRO A 329 -5.44 -3.36 -27.93
C PRO A 329 -6.41 -2.66 -26.96
N GLU A 330 -7.18 -3.43 -26.21
CA GLU A 330 -8.09 -2.97 -25.16
C GLU A 330 -7.37 -2.68 -23.83
N ARG A 331 -6.12 -3.10 -23.68
CA ARG A 331 -5.37 -3.02 -22.42
C ARG A 331 -4.23 -1.99 -22.50
N PRO A 332 -3.91 -1.31 -21.38
CA PRO A 332 -2.69 -0.52 -21.29
C PRO A 332 -1.46 -1.43 -21.32
N ARG A 333 -0.32 -0.87 -21.75
CA ARG A 333 0.98 -1.56 -21.73
C ARG A 333 1.61 -1.56 -20.33
N TYR A 334 2.48 -2.54 -20.13
CA TYR A 334 3.24 -2.78 -18.91
C TYR A 334 4.73 -2.45 -19.07
N MET A 335 5.25 -2.46 -20.30
CA MET A 335 6.63 -2.07 -20.58
C MET A 335 6.84 -0.59 -20.25
N VAL A 336 7.92 -0.30 -19.53
CA VAL A 336 8.29 1.07 -19.17
C VAL A 336 8.70 1.84 -20.41
N PHE A 337 8.35 3.12 -20.44
CA PHE A 337 8.69 4.05 -21.52
C PHE A 337 9.52 5.20 -20.95
N ASP A 338 10.53 5.65 -21.69
CA ASP A 338 11.32 6.82 -21.33
C ASP A 338 10.94 8.01 -22.23
N PRO A 339 10.18 8.99 -21.70
CA PRO A 339 9.80 10.18 -22.46
C PRO A 339 10.98 11.05 -22.89
N ALA A 340 12.14 10.95 -22.23
CA ALA A 340 13.31 11.75 -22.57
C ALA A 340 13.99 11.25 -23.85
N THR A 341 14.00 9.93 -24.06
CA THR A 341 14.58 9.30 -25.25
C THR A 341 13.53 8.99 -26.32
N GLY A 342 12.24 8.93 -25.94
CA GLY A 342 11.15 8.55 -26.83
C GLY A 342 11.08 7.04 -27.10
N GLU A 343 11.76 6.24 -26.30
CA GLU A 343 11.96 4.81 -26.52
C GLU A 343 11.45 3.96 -25.34
N PRO A 344 11.01 2.72 -25.59
CA PRO A 344 10.77 1.76 -24.51
C PRO A 344 12.05 1.46 -23.73
N VAL A 345 11.92 1.33 -22.41
CA VAL A 345 12.97 0.76 -21.57
C VAL A 345 12.89 -0.76 -21.68
N TRP A 346 13.46 -1.30 -22.75
CA TRP A 346 13.38 -2.71 -23.11
C TRP A 346 13.73 -3.64 -21.94
N GLY A 347 12.96 -4.72 -21.83
CA GLY A 347 13.08 -5.70 -20.75
C GLY A 347 12.63 -5.22 -19.38
N THR A 348 12.11 -4.00 -19.23
CA THR A 348 11.66 -3.47 -17.94
C THR A 348 10.15 -3.23 -17.94
N PHE A 349 9.46 -3.79 -16.96
CA PHE A 349 7.99 -3.77 -16.88
C PHE A 349 7.54 -3.33 -15.49
N VAL A 350 6.35 -2.73 -15.39
CA VAL A 350 5.72 -2.35 -14.11
C VAL A 350 4.36 -3.04 -13.96
N VAL A 351 4.08 -3.60 -12.78
CA VAL A 351 2.80 -4.30 -12.50
C VAL A 351 2.22 -3.89 -11.15
N GLY A 352 0.91 -4.11 -10.98
CA GLY A 352 0.17 -3.81 -9.77
C GLY A 352 0.15 -2.32 -9.46
N TRP A 353 0.21 -1.98 -8.17
CA TRP A 353 0.14 -0.57 -7.75
C TRP A 353 1.38 0.26 -8.13
N ALA A 354 2.48 -0.35 -8.56
CA ALA A 354 3.60 0.40 -9.15
C ALA A 354 3.19 1.01 -10.50
N ARG A 355 2.30 0.34 -11.24
CA ARG A 355 1.73 0.83 -12.49
C ARG A 355 0.52 1.73 -12.26
N LYS A 356 -0.35 1.37 -11.32
CA LYS A 356 -1.58 2.11 -11.02
C LYS A 356 -1.81 2.23 -9.51
N ALA A 357 -1.30 3.32 -8.94
CA ALA A 357 -1.36 3.55 -7.50
C ALA A 357 -2.81 3.56 -6.97
N SER A 358 -3.02 2.89 -5.83
CA SER A 358 -4.28 2.86 -5.08
C SER A 358 -5.51 2.34 -5.85
N ASP A 359 -5.34 1.55 -6.92
CA ASP A 359 -6.48 0.95 -7.65
C ASP A 359 -6.91 -0.41 -7.06
N GLY A 360 -7.64 -0.32 -5.95
CA GLY A 360 -8.51 -1.39 -5.43
C GLY A 360 -7.83 -2.62 -4.79
N LEU A 361 -8.65 -3.65 -4.54
CA LEU A 361 -8.31 -4.79 -3.67
C LEU A 361 -7.28 -5.74 -4.30
N VAL A 362 -6.75 -6.65 -3.47
CA VAL A 362 -5.76 -7.69 -3.84
C VAL A 362 -6.10 -8.43 -5.15
N GLY A 363 -7.39 -8.70 -5.40
CA GLY A 363 -7.84 -9.36 -6.64
C GLY A 363 -7.56 -8.57 -7.92
N LYS A 364 -7.61 -7.23 -7.88
CA LYS A 364 -7.23 -6.39 -9.03
C LYS A 364 -5.73 -6.44 -9.29
N ALA A 365 -4.91 -6.39 -8.23
CA ALA A 365 -3.46 -6.51 -8.36
C ALA A 365 -3.04 -7.88 -8.95
N ARG A 366 -3.77 -8.95 -8.61
CA ARG A 366 -3.60 -10.27 -9.23
C ARG A 366 -3.89 -10.23 -10.73
N LEU A 367 -5.07 -9.75 -11.12
CA LEU A 367 -5.45 -9.68 -12.53
C LEU A 367 -4.48 -8.82 -13.33
N ASP A 368 -4.05 -7.70 -12.76
CA ASP A 368 -3.08 -6.81 -13.40
C ASP A 368 -1.73 -7.48 -13.66
N ALA A 369 -1.21 -8.23 -12.68
CA ALA A 369 0.03 -8.97 -12.83
C ALA A 369 -0.08 -10.07 -13.90
N ILE A 370 -1.19 -10.81 -13.94
CA ILE A 370 -1.43 -11.85 -14.95
C ILE A 370 -1.45 -11.25 -16.36
N ASN A 371 -2.18 -10.15 -16.54
CA ASN A 371 -2.23 -9.43 -17.83
C ASN A 371 -0.83 -8.93 -18.24
N GLY A 372 -0.05 -8.40 -17.29
CA GLY A 372 1.32 -7.97 -17.56
C GLY A 372 2.24 -9.13 -17.99
N CYS A 373 2.06 -10.32 -17.41
CA CYS A 373 2.82 -11.51 -17.77
C CYS A 373 2.61 -11.95 -19.22
N GLU A 374 1.46 -11.66 -19.84
CA GLU A 374 1.22 -11.94 -21.27
C GLU A 374 2.17 -11.10 -22.14
N GLU A 375 2.27 -9.79 -21.85
CA GLU A 375 3.20 -8.89 -22.56
C GLU A 375 4.67 -9.26 -22.29
N ILE A 376 5.01 -9.58 -21.04
CA ILE A 376 6.36 -10.01 -20.67
C ILE A 376 6.74 -11.31 -21.41
N THR A 377 5.82 -12.26 -21.53
CA THR A 377 6.06 -13.53 -22.23
C THR A 377 6.28 -13.30 -23.72
N ALA A 378 5.49 -12.43 -24.36
CA ALA A 378 5.69 -12.05 -25.76
C ALA A 378 7.07 -11.40 -25.97
N TYR A 379 7.49 -10.52 -25.06
CA TYR A 379 8.83 -9.93 -25.08
C TYR A 379 9.93 -11.01 -24.96
N LEU A 380 9.77 -11.96 -24.03
CA LEU A 380 10.72 -13.04 -23.78
C LEU A 380 10.83 -14.02 -24.96
N ASN A 381 9.74 -14.23 -25.70
CA ASN A 381 9.72 -15.09 -26.89
C ASN A 381 10.29 -14.40 -28.14
N GLY A 382 10.49 -13.08 -28.10
CA GLY A 382 10.96 -12.29 -29.24
C GLY A 382 9.83 -11.86 -30.18
N ASP A 383 8.58 -11.87 -29.72
CA ASP A 383 7.39 -11.56 -30.53
C ASP A 383 7.19 -10.03 -30.71
N MET A 384 8.01 -9.20 -30.08
CA MET A 384 7.88 -7.74 -30.12
C MET A 384 8.70 -7.12 -31.24
N ALA A 385 8.02 -6.43 -32.15
CA ALA A 385 8.66 -5.61 -33.18
C ALA A 385 9.55 -4.51 -32.56
N GLY A 386 10.71 -4.25 -33.17
CA GLY A 386 11.63 -3.21 -32.72
C GLY A 386 12.49 -3.58 -31.51
N LYS A 387 12.28 -4.75 -30.88
CA LYS A 387 13.15 -5.25 -29.81
C LYS A 387 14.60 -5.30 -30.31
N PRO A 388 15.55 -4.62 -29.62
CA PRO A 388 16.96 -4.70 -30.00
C PRO A 388 17.46 -6.13 -29.97
N ALA A 389 18.33 -6.48 -30.91
CA ALA A 389 19.03 -7.76 -30.93
C ALA A 389 20.06 -7.78 -29.79
N GLU A 390 19.61 -7.95 -28.56
CA GLU A 390 20.50 -8.06 -27.42
C GLU A 390 21.13 -9.44 -27.41
N ALA A 391 22.47 -9.47 -27.39
CA ALA A 391 23.20 -10.68 -27.08
C ALA A 391 22.89 -11.05 -25.63
N ARG A 392 22.18 -12.17 -25.42
CA ARG A 392 22.04 -12.74 -24.09
C ARG A 392 23.43 -12.97 -23.51
N ALA A 393 23.77 -12.26 -22.44
CA ALA A 393 24.98 -12.56 -21.69
C ALA A 393 24.86 -14.01 -21.17
N ALA A 394 25.80 -14.87 -21.55
CA ALA A 394 25.91 -16.20 -20.95
C ALA A 394 26.25 -16.01 -19.47
N GLY A 395 25.40 -16.48 -18.57
CA GLY A 395 25.61 -16.30 -17.14
C GLY A 395 24.48 -16.85 -16.28
N GLU A 396 24.73 -16.82 -14.98
CA GLU A 396 23.80 -17.22 -13.91
C GLU A 396 23.42 -15.96 -13.11
N PRO A 397 22.48 -15.13 -13.60
CA PRO A 397 22.18 -13.81 -13.01
C PRO A 397 21.72 -13.89 -11.54
N ILE A 398 21.06 -14.99 -11.14
CA ILE A 398 20.64 -15.22 -9.76
C ILE A 398 21.85 -15.45 -8.83
N GLU A 399 22.85 -16.21 -9.27
CA GLU A 399 24.08 -16.42 -8.50
C GLU A 399 24.98 -15.18 -8.51
N ALA A 400 25.01 -14.43 -9.61
CA ALA A 400 25.65 -13.11 -9.66
C ALA A 400 25.02 -12.13 -8.66
N LEU A 401 23.68 -12.10 -8.58
CA LEU A 401 22.94 -11.32 -7.60
C LEU A 401 23.31 -11.74 -6.17
N ARG A 402 23.26 -13.05 -5.86
CA ARG A 402 23.62 -13.59 -4.54
C ARG A 402 25.04 -13.21 -4.15
N SER A 403 25.99 -13.35 -5.07
CA SER A 403 27.40 -13.00 -4.85
C SER A 403 27.56 -11.51 -4.56
N ARG A 404 26.91 -10.65 -5.34
CA ARG A 404 26.93 -9.20 -5.14
C ARG A 404 26.40 -8.80 -3.76
N LEU A 405 25.31 -9.41 -3.30
CA LEU A 405 24.73 -9.14 -1.98
C LEU A 405 25.70 -9.56 -0.86
N LYS A 406 26.36 -10.73 -1.00
CA LYS A 406 27.39 -11.19 -0.06
C LYS A 406 28.61 -10.26 -0.02
N GLU A 407 29.13 -9.85 -1.17
CA GLU A 407 30.23 -8.89 -1.27
C GLU A 407 29.91 -7.56 -0.56
N ARG A 408 28.65 -7.14 -0.62
CA ARG A 408 28.16 -5.93 0.06
C ARG A 408 27.74 -6.15 1.51
N HIS A 409 27.95 -7.36 2.05
CA HIS A 409 27.58 -7.72 3.41
C HIS A 409 26.10 -7.45 3.73
N VAL A 410 25.23 -7.63 2.74
CA VAL A 410 23.79 -7.47 2.92
C VAL A 410 23.27 -8.71 3.64
N ALA A 411 22.63 -8.51 4.80
CA ALA A 411 21.95 -9.56 5.56
C ALA A 411 20.62 -9.95 4.89
N PHE A 412 20.69 -10.49 3.66
CA PHE A 412 19.51 -10.91 2.93
C PHE A 412 18.96 -12.23 3.49
N VAL A 413 17.65 -12.43 3.32
CA VAL A 413 16.91 -13.56 3.89
C VAL A 413 16.32 -14.39 2.76
N ASP A 414 16.62 -15.69 2.74
CA ASP A 414 15.97 -16.64 1.82
C ASP A 414 14.60 -17.11 2.32
N TYR A 415 13.87 -17.86 1.50
CA TYR A 415 12.52 -18.26 1.88
C TYR A 415 12.48 -19.28 3.03
N ASP A 416 13.49 -20.16 3.13
CA ASP A 416 13.55 -21.12 4.22
C ASP A 416 13.75 -20.43 5.57
N ALA A 417 14.54 -19.35 5.61
CA ALA A 417 14.68 -18.49 6.77
C ALA A 417 13.37 -17.79 7.15
N VAL A 418 12.58 -17.33 6.16
CA VAL A 418 11.22 -16.80 6.41
C VAL A 418 10.30 -17.86 7.00
N ARG A 419 10.37 -19.11 6.53
CA ARG A 419 9.58 -20.23 7.07
C ARG A 419 10.00 -20.59 8.49
N ARG A 420 11.29 -20.51 8.83
CA ARG A 420 11.79 -20.63 10.21
C ARG A 420 11.21 -19.52 11.09
N LEU A 421 11.33 -18.27 10.67
CA LEU A 421 10.76 -17.11 11.37
C LEU A 421 9.26 -17.28 11.64
N THR A 422 8.50 -17.66 10.61
CA THR A 422 7.04 -17.87 10.71
C THR A 422 6.67 -18.97 11.71
N ARG A 423 7.44 -20.07 11.76
CA ARG A 423 7.23 -21.12 12.77
C ARG A 423 7.49 -20.61 14.19
N HIS A 424 8.52 -19.80 14.37
CA HIS A 424 8.85 -19.23 15.67
C HIS A 424 7.80 -18.22 16.13
N GLU A 425 7.31 -17.35 15.22
CA GLU A 425 6.16 -16.47 15.49
C GLU A 425 4.93 -17.27 15.93
N ALA A 426 4.60 -18.38 15.26
CA ALA A 426 3.47 -19.23 15.63
C ALA A 426 3.65 -19.88 17.01
N GLN A 427 4.86 -20.33 17.35
CA GLN A 427 5.17 -20.87 18.68
C GLN A 427 4.97 -19.83 19.79
N ILE A 428 5.45 -18.60 19.57
CA ILE A 428 5.27 -17.50 20.54
C ILE A 428 3.78 -17.19 20.70
N ALA A 429 3.03 -17.12 19.59
CA ALA A 429 1.59 -16.88 19.64
C ALA A 429 0.87 -17.94 20.49
N GLU A 430 1.18 -19.23 20.28
CA GLU A 430 0.62 -20.33 21.06
C GLU A 430 0.99 -20.24 22.56
N GLN A 431 2.27 -20.00 22.88
CA GLN A 431 2.76 -19.90 24.25
C GLN A 431 2.16 -18.71 25.02
N THR A 432 1.85 -17.63 24.31
CA THR A 432 1.29 -16.40 24.89
C THR A 432 -0.23 -16.31 24.80
N GLY A 433 -0.89 -17.31 24.20
CA GLY A 433 -2.34 -17.33 23.99
C GLY A 433 -2.83 -16.24 23.02
N LEU A 434 -1.95 -15.71 22.16
CA LEU A 434 -2.30 -14.71 21.16
C LEU A 434 -2.83 -15.38 19.89
N PRO A 435 -3.82 -14.78 19.19
CA PRO A 435 -4.26 -15.27 17.89
C PRO A 435 -3.14 -15.26 16.82
N GLU A 436 -2.24 -14.28 16.92
CA GLU A 436 -1.08 -14.11 16.05
C GLU A 436 0.01 -13.32 16.81
N PHE A 437 1.27 -13.64 16.57
CA PHE A 437 2.43 -12.85 17.01
C PHE A 437 3.25 -12.45 15.79
N LYS A 438 3.83 -11.24 15.84
CA LYS A 438 4.81 -10.76 14.85
C LYS A 438 5.92 -10.01 15.56
N PHE A 439 7.14 -10.19 15.07
CA PHE A 439 8.27 -9.37 15.48
C PHE A 439 8.09 -7.91 15.04
N LYS A 440 8.59 -6.99 15.86
CA LYS A 440 8.44 -5.54 15.63
C LYS A 440 9.69 -4.87 15.08
N SER A 441 10.84 -5.54 15.03
CA SER A 441 12.07 -4.98 14.47
C SER A 441 12.74 -5.93 13.47
N ASN A 442 13.46 -5.35 12.51
CA ASN A 442 14.26 -6.14 11.57
C ASN A 442 15.40 -6.86 12.30
N GLU A 443 16.00 -6.25 13.32
CA GLU A 443 17.09 -6.86 14.10
C GLU A 443 16.69 -8.23 14.69
N GLN A 444 15.53 -8.30 15.35
CA GLN A 444 15.02 -9.55 15.93
C GLN A 444 14.73 -10.61 14.86
N MET A 445 14.11 -10.20 13.75
CA MET A 445 13.82 -11.11 12.64
C MET A 445 15.10 -11.66 12.02
N LEU A 446 16.09 -10.80 11.76
CA LEU A 446 17.36 -11.17 11.14
C LEU A 446 18.18 -12.07 12.07
N GLN A 447 18.24 -11.77 13.37
CA GLN A 447 18.93 -12.62 14.33
C GLN A 447 18.41 -14.07 14.31
N LEU A 448 17.09 -14.25 14.22
CA LEU A 448 16.47 -15.59 14.10
C LEU A 448 16.66 -16.22 12.72
N CYS A 449 16.66 -15.42 11.66
CA CYS A 449 16.89 -15.93 10.31
C CYS A 449 18.32 -16.49 10.16
N HIS A 450 19.31 -15.88 10.82
CA HIS A 450 20.74 -16.20 10.70
C HIS A 450 21.33 -17.00 11.88
N SER A 451 20.57 -17.29 12.94
CA SER A 451 21.09 -17.94 14.17
C SER A 451 21.73 -19.33 13.95
N ASP A 452 21.33 -20.06 12.90
CA ASP A 452 21.87 -21.40 12.60
C ASP A 452 23.11 -21.37 11.67
N GLU A 453 23.37 -20.27 10.95
CA GLU A 453 24.60 -20.14 10.14
C GLU A 453 25.84 -20.09 11.05
N ALA A 454 25.72 -19.45 12.22
CA ALA A 454 26.79 -19.37 13.21
C ALA A 454 27.14 -20.73 13.83
N MET A 455 26.13 -21.58 14.11
CA MET A 455 26.36 -22.92 14.66
C MET A 455 26.98 -23.89 13.64
N ALA A 456 26.65 -23.76 12.35
CA ALA A 456 27.24 -24.56 11.28
C ALA A 456 28.72 -24.19 11.02
N THR A 457 29.10 -22.91 11.15
CA THR A 457 30.50 -22.46 10.99
C THR A 457 31.38 -22.70 12.22
N SER A 458 30.81 -22.85 13.42
CA SER A 458 31.58 -23.16 14.65
C SER A 458 31.86 -24.66 14.85
N GLY A 459 31.30 -25.52 13.98
CA GLY A 459 31.44 -26.98 14.04
C GLY A 459 32.22 -27.61 12.88
N ALA A 460 32.91 -26.80 12.06
CA ALA A 460 33.70 -27.25 10.91
C ALA A 460 35.21 -27.18 11.18
#